data_AF-A0A452YYJ1-F1
#
_entry.id   AF-A0A452YYJ1-F1
#
_cell.length_a   1.000
_cell.length_b   1.000
_cell.length_c   1.000
_cell.angle_alpha   90.00
_cell.angle_beta   90.00
_cell.angle_gamma   90.00
#
_symmetry.space_group_name_H-M   'P 1'
#
loop_
_entity.id
_entity.type
_entity.pdbx_description
1 polymer ?
#
loop_
_entity_poly.entity_id
_entity_poly.type
_entity_poly.pdbx_seq_one_letter_code
_entity_poly.pdbx_strand_id
1 'polypeptide(L)'
;PAASADAYAVVVLNQRLPRFAPLLWDRAQVRVCADGGANRVFDGMPELLPGHARDDVRSRYKPDVIKGDMDSVRPEVKEYYSNLVIYFFIFHLVFINLTNSMCGTNNI
;
A
#
# COMPACT_ATOMS: atom_id res chain seq x y z
N PRO A 1 -1.28 29.32 -13.63
CA PRO A 1 -1.44 27.91 -14.05
C PRO A 1 -1.16 26.96 -12.88
N ALA A 2 -2.20 26.47 -12.22
CA ALA A 2 -2.04 25.40 -11.23
C ALA A 2 -1.59 24.15 -11.99
N ALA A 3 -0.38 23.67 -11.75
CA ALA A 3 0.05 22.37 -12.24
C ALA A 3 -1.03 21.36 -11.85
N SER A 4 -1.53 20.57 -12.80
CA SER A 4 -2.38 19.43 -12.47
C SER A 4 -1.59 18.59 -11.47
N ALA A 5 -2.03 18.55 -10.22
CA ALA A 5 -1.40 17.68 -9.23
C ALA A 5 -1.60 16.26 -9.74
N ASP A 6 -0.52 15.66 -10.26
CA ASP A 6 -0.56 14.33 -10.83
C ASP A 6 -1.24 13.38 -9.83
N ALA A 7 -2.29 12.72 -10.30
CA ALA A 7 -3.05 11.77 -9.51
C ALA A 7 -2.24 10.47 -9.40
N TYR A 8 -1.52 10.29 -8.29
CA TYR A 8 -0.76 9.09 -8.04
C TYR A 8 -1.58 8.06 -7.27
N ALA A 9 -1.47 6.80 -7.68
CA ALA A 9 -1.96 5.65 -6.93
C ALA A 9 -0.79 4.81 -6.45
N VAL A 10 -0.88 4.29 -5.22
CA VAL A 10 0.10 3.35 -4.66
C VAL A 10 -0.53 1.96 -4.65
N VAL A 11 0.18 1.00 -5.24
CA VAL A 11 -0.18 -0.41 -5.19
C VAL A 11 0.85 -1.15 -4.35
N VAL A 12 0.40 -1.75 -3.24
CA VAL A 12 1.25 -2.53 -2.35
C VAL A 12 1.10 -4.01 -2.67
N LEU A 13 2.20 -4.63 -3.09
CA LEU A 13 2.30 -6.07 -3.33
C LEU A 13 2.72 -6.80 -2.05
N ASN A 14 2.72 -8.13 -2.06
CA ASN A 14 3.21 -8.97 -0.95
C ASN A 14 4.76 -8.96 -0.83
N GLN A 15 5.37 -7.78 -0.83
CA GLN A 15 6.81 -7.57 -0.69
C GLN A 15 7.12 -6.67 0.51
N ARG A 16 8.37 -6.71 1.00
CA ARG A 16 8.79 -5.82 2.10
C ARG A 16 8.65 -4.37 1.69
N LEU A 17 8.12 -3.55 2.60
CA LEU A 17 7.94 -2.13 2.34
C LEU A 17 9.28 -1.40 2.31
N PRO A 18 9.52 -0.52 1.30
CA PRO A 18 10.68 0.34 1.31
C PRO A 18 10.56 1.40 2.41
N ARG A 19 11.70 1.89 2.91
CA ARG A 19 11.74 2.92 3.97
C ARG A 19 10.96 4.21 3.66
N PHE A 20 10.78 4.52 2.37
CA PHE A 20 10.05 5.70 1.90
C PHE A 20 8.56 5.43 1.65
N ALA A 21 8.04 4.23 1.97
CA ALA A 21 6.64 3.89 1.79
C ALA A 21 5.67 4.90 2.45
N PRO A 22 5.91 5.42 3.67
CA PRO A 22 5.05 6.45 4.26
C PRO A 22 4.92 7.71 3.39
N LEU A 23 6.02 8.15 2.76
CA LEU A 23 6.04 9.35 1.91
C LEU A 23 5.26 9.18 0.61
N LEU A 24 5.27 7.97 0.04
CA LEU A 24 4.46 7.64 -1.13
C LEU A 24 2.98 7.54 -0.75
N TRP A 25 2.69 6.96 0.41
CA TRP A 25 1.34 6.80 0.92
C TRP A 25 0.62 8.13 1.15
N ASP A 26 1.32 9.11 1.72
CA ASP A 26 0.79 10.45 1.99
C ASP A 26 0.51 11.24 0.71
N ARG A 27 1.25 10.97 -0.38
CA ARG A 27 1.06 11.62 -1.68
C ARG A 27 0.05 10.92 -2.58
N ALA A 28 -0.26 9.66 -2.29
CA ALA A 28 -1.19 8.87 -3.08
C ALA A 28 -2.63 9.33 -2.85
N GLN A 29 -3.39 9.50 -3.93
CA GLN A 29 -4.84 9.72 -3.87
C GLN A 29 -5.60 8.41 -3.63
N VAL A 30 -5.05 7.29 -4.11
CA VAL A 30 -5.64 5.95 -3.97
C VAL A 30 -4.55 4.97 -3.52
N ARG A 31 -4.89 4.13 -2.53
CA ARG A 31 -4.02 3.07 -2.01
C ARG A 31 -4.68 1.72 -2.21
N VAL A 32 -4.03 0.85 -2.96
CA VAL A 32 -4.52 -0.50 -3.26
C VAL A 32 -3.54 -1.52 -2.69
N CYS A 33 -4.03 -2.49 -1.94
CA CYS A 33 -3.24 -3.65 -1.51
C CYS A 33 -3.60 -4.86 -2.36
N ALA A 34 -2.60 -5.50 -2.93
CA ALA A 34 -2.72 -6.77 -3.62
C ALA A 34 -2.54 -7.91 -2.60
N ASP A 35 -3.64 -8.58 -2.27
CA ASP A 35 -3.65 -9.79 -1.45
C ASP A 35 -2.77 -9.65 -0.18
N GLY A 36 -1.70 -10.46 -0.04
CA GLY A 36 -0.76 -10.40 1.08
C GLY A 36 -0.03 -9.06 1.29
N GLY A 37 -0.14 -8.10 0.36
CA GLY A 37 0.28 -6.72 0.55
C GLY A 37 -0.39 -6.04 1.75
N ALA A 38 -1.63 -6.43 2.08
CA ALA A 38 -2.31 -5.94 3.29
C ALA A 38 -1.55 -6.32 4.58
N ASN A 39 -0.99 -7.54 4.64
CA ASN A 39 -0.15 -7.97 5.77
C ASN A 39 1.10 -7.08 5.88
N ARG A 40 1.71 -6.73 4.73
CA ARG A 40 2.92 -5.90 4.68
C ARG A 40 2.68 -4.50 5.20
N VAL A 41 1.52 -3.92 4.91
CA VAL A 41 1.11 -2.63 5.49
C VAL A 41 0.85 -2.77 6.99
N PHE A 42 0.10 -3.79 7.39
CA PHE A 42 -0.29 -4.01 8.79
C PHE A 42 0.90 -4.22 9.74
N ASP A 43 1.91 -4.97 9.29
CA ASP A 43 3.11 -5.28 10.06
C ASP A 43 4.22 -4.25 9.84
N GLY A 44 4.48 -3.90 8.58
CA GLY A 44 5.65 -3.12 8.19
C GLY A 44 5.52 -1.61 8.40
N MET A 45 4.31 -1.04 8.32
CA MET A 45 4.17 0.41 8.52
C MET A 45 4.50 0.85 9.95
N PRO A 46 4.05 0.13 11.01
CA PRO A 46 4.50 0.39 12.37
C PRO A 46 6.03 0.27 12.57
N GLU A 47 6.68 -0.66 11.88
CA GLU A 47 8.14 -0.81 11.94
C GLU A 47 8.88 0.39 11.34
N LEU A 48 8.31 1.01 10.31
CA LEU A 48 8.88 2.22 9.68
C LEU A 48 8.69 3.49 10.52
N LEU A 49 7.83 3.46 11.54
CA LEU A 49 7.48 4.60 12.39
C LEU A 49 7.61 4.25 13.89
N PRO A 50 8.81 3.91 14.38
CA PRO A 50 9.02 3.38 15.75
C PRO A 50 8.70 4.36 16.89
N GLY A 51 8.30 5.60 16.59
CA GLY A 51 7.87 6.61 17.57
C GLY A 51 6.35 6.75 17.73
N HIS A 52 5.55 5.94 17.05
CA HIS A 52 4.09 6.00 17.10
C HIS A 52 3.51 4.69 17.65
N ALA A 53 2.35 4.76 18.31
CA ALA A 53 1.64 3.56 18.73
C ALA A 53 1.23 2.75 17.49
N ARG A 54 1.40 1.41 17.55
CA ARG A 54 1.18 0.54 16.39
C ARG A 54 -0.24 0.66 15.83
N ASP A 55 -1.23 0.81 16.71
CA ASP A 55 -2.64 0.88 16.31
C ASP A 55 -2.99 2.23 15.67
N ASP A 56 -2.37 3.33 16.13
CA ASP A 56 -2.51 4.64 15.48
C ASP A 56 -1.94 4.62 14.06
N VAL A 57 -0.78 3.98 13.88
CA VAL A 57 -0.18 3.80 12.56
C VAL A 57 -1.09 2.95 11.67
N ARG A 58 -1.60 1.81 12.16
CA ARG A 58 -2.49 0.95 11.37
C ARG A 58 -3.78 1.66 10.94
N SER A 59 -4.36 2.47 11.82
CA SER A 59 -5.55 3.28 11.54
C SER A 59 -5.26 4.36 10.49
N ARG A 60 -4.09 5.02 10.59
CA ARG A 60 -3.67 6.07 9.66
C ARG A 60 -3.34 5.53 8.27
N TYR A 61 -2.70 4.37 8.19
CA TYR A 61 -2.23 3.77 6.94
C TYR A 61 -3.17 2.65 6.48
N LYS A 62 -4.46 2.96 6.33
CA LYS A 62 -5.47 2.03 5.81
C LYS A 62 -5.55 2.08 4.28
N PRO A 63 -5.49 0.94 3.56
CA PRO A 63 -5.69 0.93 2.13
C PRO A 63 -7.14 1.30 1.78
N ASP A 64 -7.37 1.87 0.61
CA ASP A 64 -8.72 2.15 0.12
C ASP A 64 -9.37 0.87 -0.44
N VAL A 65 -8.56 0.02 -1.07
CA VAL A 65 -8.99 -1.23 -1.70
C VAL A 65 -8.01 -2.35 -1.36
N ILE A 66 -8.54 -3.51 -1.00
CA ILE A 66 -7.76 -4.76 -0.93
C ILE A 66 -8.31 -5.70 -2.00
N LYS A 67 -7.44 -6.19 -2.89
CA LYS A 67 -7.82 -7.04 -4.02
C LYS A 67 -6.92 -8.25 -4.15
N GLY A 68 -7.48 -9.43 -4.37
CA GLY A 68 -6.74 -10.68 -4.54
C GLY A 68 -7.62 -11.91 -4.39
N ASP A 69 -7.05 -13.11 -4.46
CA ASP A 69 -7.71 -14.38 -4.11
C ASP A 69 -7.75 -14.64 -2.60
N MET A 70 -7.02 -13.85 -1.81
CA MET A 70 -7.07 -13.85 -0.35
C MET A 70 -6.60 -15.15 0.30
N ASP A 71 -5.75 -15.90 -0.39
CA ASP A 71 -5.13 -17.10 0.16
C ASP A 71 -3.94 -16.78 1.08
N SER A 72 -3.31 -15.59 0.90
CA SER A 72 -2.09 -15.21 1.61
C SER A 72 -2.32 -14.17 2.71
N VAL A 73 -3.52 -13.58 2.82
CA VAL A 73 -3.87 -12.64 3.90
C VAL A 73 -4.24 -13.40 5.17
N ARG A 74 -3.65 -13.00 6.30
CA ARG A 74 -3.95 -13.66 7.58
C ARG A 74 -5.37 -13.30 8.06
N PRO A 75 -6.11 -14.22 8.70
CA PRO A 75 -7.49 -13.99 9.12
C PRO A 75 -7.69 -12.75 9.99
N GLU A 76 -6.75 -12.46 10.89
CA GLU A 76 -6.81 -11.30 11.78
C GLU A 76 -6.60 -9.97 11.03
N VAL A 77 -5.77 -9.97 9.99
CA VAL A 77 -5.52 -8.79 9.14
C VAL A 77 -6.73 -8.55 8.23
N LYS A 78 -7.33 -9.64 7.73
CA LYS A 78 -8.60 -9.61 7.01
C LYS A 78 -9.69 -8.97 7.85
N GLU A 79 -9.90 -9.48 9.07
CA GLU A 79 -10.94 -8.99 9.97
C GLU A 79 -10.72 -7.52 10.34
N TYR A 80 -9.47 -7.13 10.61
CA TYR A 80 -9.12 -5.73 10.89
C TYR A 80 -9.50 -4.80 9.75
N TYR A 81 -9.09 -5.12 8.52
CA TYR A 81 -9.38 -4.24 7.37
C TYR A 81 -10.81 -4.36 6.85
N SER A 82 -11.50 -5.49 7.03
CA SER A 82 -12.89 -5.67 6.58
C SER A 82 -13.83 -4.65 7.21
N ASN A 83 -13.53 -4.18 8.42
CA ASN A 83 -14.30 -3.17 9.12
C ASN A 83 -13.90 -1.72 8.75
N LEU A 84 -12.84 -1.53 7.95
CA LEU A 84 -12.22 -0.22 7.69
C LEU A 84 -12.15 0.17 6.21
N VAL A 85 -12.11 -0.81 5.30
CA VAL A 85 -11.98 -0.58 3.86
C VAL A 85 -13.35 -0.48 3.19
N ILE A 86 -13.46 0.39 2.19
CA ILE A 86 -14.74 0.68 1.52
C ILE A 86 -15.09 -0.45 0.53
N TYR A 87 -14.08 -1.08 -0.07
CA TYR A 87 -14.28 -2.14 -1.05
C TYR A 87 -13.29 -3.30 -0.88
N PHE A 88 -13.86 -4.50 -0.71
CA PHE A 88 -13.15 -5.76 -0.64
C PHE A 88 -13.51 -6.59 -1.88
N PHE A 89 -12.61 -6.70 -2.86
CA PHE A 89 -12.89 -7.40 -4.14
C PHE A 89 -12.02 -8.64 -4.29
N ILE A 90 -12.64 -9.82 -4.37
CA ILE A 90 -11.95 -11.09 -4.61
C ILE A 90 -11.86 -11.33 -6.13
N PHE A 91 -10.67 -11.20 -6.70
CA PHE A 91 -10.39 -11.55 -8.10
C PHE A 91 -8.92 -11.98 -8.24
N HIS A 92 -8.67 -13.05 -9.00
CA HIS A 92 -7.34 -13.56 -9.34
C HIS A 92 -6.59 -12.48 -10.16
N LEU A 93 -5.61 -11.78 -9.55
CA LEU A 93 -4.87 -10.71 -10.23
C LEU A 93 -3.51 -11.21 -10.73
N VAL A 94 -3.33 -11.18 -12.06
CA VAL A 94 -2.01 -11.29 -12.68
C VAL A 94 -1.37 -9.90 -12.67
N PHE A 95 -0.42 -9.65 -11.77
CA PHE A 95 0.33 -8.38 -11.73
C PHE A 95 1.54 -8.39 -12.65
N ILE A 96 1.56 -7.46 -13.61
CA ILE A 96 2.75 -7.10 -14.40
C ILE A 96 3.63 -6.19 -13.53
N ASN A 97 4.87 -6.60 -13.29
CA ASN A 97 5.88 -5.80 -12.58
C ASN A 97 6.20 -4.53 -13.39
N LEU A 98 5.83 -3.36 -12.88
CA LEU A 98 6.41 -2.08 -13.29
C LEU A 98 7.34 -1.60 -12.17
N THR A 99 8.55 -2.14 -12.15
CA THR A 99 9.68 -1.47 -11.49
C THR A 99 10.77 -1.24 -12.52
N ASN A 100 11.24 0.01 -12.56
CA ASN A 100 12.35 0.55 -13.36
C ASN A 100 12.05 1.00 -14.79
N SER A 101 11.61 2.26 -14.95
CA SER A 101 12.23 3.13 -15.95
C SER A 101 11.97 4.61 -15.62
N MET A 102 12.68 5.14 -14.62
CA MET A 102 13.06 6.56 -14.53
C MET A 102 14.37 6.68 -13.72
N CYS A 103 15.44 6.08 -14.26
CA CYS A 103 16.80 6.50 -13.95
C CYS A 103 17.52 6.69 -15.27
N GLY A 104 17.15 7.77 -15.97
CA GLY A 104 17.88 8.33 -17.10
C GLY A 104 18.50 9.62 -16.62
N THR A 105 19.77 9.56 -16.27
CA THR A 105 20.65 10.64 -15.83
C THR A 105 20.63 11.83 -16.80
N ASN A 106 20.24 13.01 -16.32
CA ASN A 106 20.72 14.27 -16.88
C ASN A 106 21.95 14.68 -16.09
N ASN A 107 23.13 14.45 -16.67
CA ASN A 107 24.40 15.11 -16.36
C ASN A 107 25.39 14.75 -17.48
N ILE A 108 25.55 15.65 -18.45
CA ILE A 108 26.75 16.44 -18.82
C ILE A 108 26.34 17.34 -19.99
#